data_AF-A0A149QM39-F1
#
_entry.id   AF-A0A149QM39-F1
#
_cell.length_a   1.000
_cell.length_b   1.000
_cell.length_c   1.000
_cell.angle_alpha   90.00
_cell.angle_beta   90.00
_cell.angle_gamma   90.00
#
_symmetry.space_group_name_H-M   'P 1'
#
loop_
_entity.id
_entity.type
_entity.pdbx_description
1 polymer ?
#
loop_
_entity_poly.entity_id
_entity_poly.type
_entity_poly.pdbx_seq_one_letter_code
_entity_poly.pdbx_strand_id
1 'polypeptide(L)'
;MVLGFFSRVDTKLSVGLGINLGMLAMIATRLPKLDELTALISVVGVLFLTPLTVSFWHLWYGYFPELRGGSNSLIFFERVSSMAEHEFLQKCAERTLMEFEEDLLGQCWRNSKILSSKFSCLKYAYIATVLAIAPWMALIVVLPPPAK
;
A
#
# COMPACT_ATOMS: atom_id res chain seq x y z
N MET A 1 20.90 0.97 -5.48
CA MET A 1 20.09 0.28 -6.52
C MET A 1 18.61 0.52 -6.25
N VAL A 2 17.74 0.48 -7.28
CA VAL A 2 16.29 0.76 -7.21
C VAL A 2 15.57 -0.02 -6.10
N LEU A 3 16.03 -1.23 -5.79
CA LEU A 3 15.48 -2.06 -4.71
C LEU A 3 15.52 -1.39 -3.32
N GLY A 4 16.50 -0.51 -3.04
CA GLY A 4 16.61 0.17 -1.76
C GLY A 4 15.46 1.16 -1.46
N PHE A 5 14.69 1.55 -2.47
CA PHE A 5 13.52 2.41 -2.29
C PHE A 5 12.26 1.64 -1.91
N PHE A 6 12.19 0.33 -2.16
CA PHE A 6 11.02 -0.49 -1.80
C PHE A 6 10.77 -0.44 -0.30
N SER A 7 11.79 -0.75 0.52
CA SER A 7 11.69 -0.70 1.98
C SER A 7 11.23 0.69 2.48
N ARG A 8 11.68 1.78 1.85
CA ARG A 8 11.26 3.14 2.22
C ARG A 8 9.79 3.40 1.91
N VAL A 9 9.30 2.95 0.76
CA VAL A 9 7.89 3.10 0.37
C VAL A 9 7.01 2.20 1.23
N ASP A 10 7.39 0.94 1.42
CA ASP A 10 6.64 -0.03 2.23
C ASP A 10 6.55 0.44 3.70
N THR A 11 7.62 1.00 4.25
CA THR A 11 7.59 1.61 5.59
C THR A 11 6.55 2.73 5.68
N LYS A 12 6.47 3.60 4.66
CA LYS A 12 5.48 4.69 4.63
C LYS A 12 4.06 4.17 4.43
N LEU A 13 3.86 3.12 3.63
CA LEU A 13 2.57 2.44 3.52
C LEU A 13 2.12 1.87 4.88
N SER A 14 3.05 1.27 5.65
CA SER A 14 2.78 0.77 7.02
C SER A 14 2.40 1.89 7.98
N VAL A 15 3.12 3.02 7.93
CA VAL A 15 2.81 4.20 8.74
C VAL A 15 1.42 4.74 8.39
N GLY A 16 1.11 4.88 7.09
CA GLY A 16 -0.21 5.32 6.64
C GLY A 16 -1.35 4.40 7.10
N LEU A 17 -1.15 3.09 7.03
CA LEU A 17 -2.11 2.09 7.53
C LEU A 17 -2.34 2.25 9.04
N GLY A 18 -1.26 2.39 9.81
CA GLY A 18 -1.34 2.60 11.26
C GLY A 18 -2.11 3.87 11.64
N ILE A 19 -1.87 4.98 10.93
CA ILE A 19 -2.60 6.24 11.13
C ILE A 19 -4.10 6.06 10.84
N ASN A 20 -4.44 5.48 9.69
CA ASN A 20 -5.84 5.27 9.31
C ASN A 20 -6.58 4.37 10.31
N LEU A 21 -5.94 3.28 10.76
CA LEU A 21 -6.50 2.40 11.78
C LEU A 21 -6.66 3.10 13.12
N GLY A 22 -5.70 3.93 13.53
CA GLY A 22 -5.78 4.73 14.75
C GLY A 22 -6.95 5.73 14.72
N MET A 23 -7.13 6.43 13.60
CA MET A 23 -8.26 7.35 13.40
C MET A 23 -9.59 6.62 13.50
N LEU A 24 -9.71 5.46 12.84
CA LEU A 24 -10.93 4.64 12.84
C LEU A 24 -11.23 4.07 14.23
N ALA A 25 -10.22 3.52 14.91
CA ALA A 25 -10.35 2.97 16.25
C ALA A 25 -10.82 4.02 17.26
N MET A 26 -10.28 5.25 17.18
CA MET A 26 -10.70 6.34 18.05
C MET A 26 -12.20 6.66 17.88
N ILE A 27 -12.68 6.76 16.64
CA ILE A 27 -14.11 6.98 16.37
C ILE A 27 -14.96 5.79 16.83
N ALA A 28 -14.49 4.56 16.63
CA ALA A 28 -15.19 3.34 17.05
C ALA A 28 -15.47 3.32 18.57
N THR A 29 -14.59 3.88 19.40
CA THR A 29 -14.82 4.00 20.86
C THR A 29 -15.89 5.01 21.26
N ARG A 30 -16.35 5.84 20.33
CA ARG A 30 -17.29 6.95 20.57
C ARG A 30 -18.57 6.85 19.75
N LEU A 31 -18.86 5.66 19.22
CA LEU A 31 -20.06 5.46 18.40
C LEU A 31 -21.32 5.68 19.25
N PRO A 32 -22.22 6.58 18.83
CA PRO A 32 -23.46 6.83 19.53
C PRO A 32 -24.43 5.68 19.27
N LYS A 33 -25.46 5.56 20.12
CA LYS A 33 -26.57 4.64 19.86
C LYS A 33 -27.31 5.09 18.59
N LEU A 34 -27.99 4.16 17.92
CA LEU A 34 -28.73 4.45 16.68
C LEU A 34 -29.77 5.57 16.87
N ASP A 35 -30.33 5.69 18.07
CA ASP A 35 -31.35 6.70 18.41
C ASP A 35 -30.76 8.11 18.61
N GLU A 36 -29.44 8.24 18.75
CA GLU A 36 -28.73 9.50 18.95
C GLU A 36 -28.02 9.99 17.66
N LEU A 37 -28.16 9.25 16.56
CA LEU A 37 -27.59 9.61 15.26
C LEU A 37 -28.31 10.83 14.68
N THR A 38 -27.70 12.00 14.88
CA THR A 38 -28.14 13.23 14.24
C THR A 38 -27.72 13.25 12.76
N ALA A 39 -28.49 13.93 11.91
CA ALA A 39 -28.16 14.12 10.49
C ALA A 39 -26.74 14.70 10.29
N LEU A 40 -26.31 15.61 11.18
CA LEU A 40 -24.95 16.17 11.17
C LEU A 40 -23.87 15.09 11.37
N ILE A 41 -24.02 14.21 12.36
CA ILE A 41 -23.07 13.12 12.63
C ILE A 41 -22.98 12.19 11.42
N SER A 42 -24.12 11.89 10.80
CA SER A 42 -24.19 11.04 9.61
C SER A 42 -23.46 11.67 8.42
N VAL A 43 -23.69 12.95 8.14
CA VAL A 43 -23.05 13.67 7.03
C VAL A 43 -21.53 13.77 7.24
N VAL A 44 -21.07 14.17 8.43
CA VAL A 44 -19.64 14.28 8.72
C VAL A 44 -18.99 12.88 8.75
N GLY A 45 -19.73 11.86 9.21
CA GLY A 45 -19.34 10.46 9.16
C GLY A 45 -19.05 9.98 7.74
N VAL A 46 -19.94 10.24 6.80
CA VAL A 46 -19.73 9.93 5.38
C VAL A 46 -18.54 10.71 4.82
N LEU A 47 -18.41 12.00 5.15
CA LEU A 47 -17.29 12.84 4.71
C LEU A 47 -15.93 12.35 5.24
N PHE A 48 -15.90 11.69 6.40
CA PHE A 48 -14.71 11.04 6.94
C PHE A 48 -14.44 9.67 6.29
N LEU A 49 -15.46 8.81 6.22
CA LEU A 49 -15.31 7.43 5.75
C LEU A 49 -14.99 7.34 4.26
N THR A 50 -15.48 8.27 3.44
CA THR A 50 -15.23 8.28 1.99
C THR A 50 -13.75 8.42 1.63
N PRO A 51 -13.01 9.49 2.04
CA PRO A 51 -11.58 9.60 1.77
C PRO A 51 -10.78 8.54 2.53
N LEU A 52 -11.21 8.12 3.73
CA LEU A 52 -10.52 7.06 4.47
C LEU A 52 -10.55 5.72 3.71
N THR A 53 -11.69 5.36 3.12
CA THR A 53 -11.84 4.15 2.30
C THR A 53 -10.98 4.23 1.04
N VAL A 54 -10.95 5.40 0.38
CA VAL A 54 -10.05 5.65 -0.76
C VAL A 54 -8.58 5.48 -0.34
N SER A 55 -8.21 5.95 0.85
CA SER A 55 -6.86 5.76 1.39
C SER A 55 -6.53 4.28 1.59
N PHE A 56 -7.42 3.52 2.25
CA PHE A 56 -7.24 2.07 2.42
C PHE A 56 -7.10 1.32 1.10
N TRP A 57 -7.91 1.68 0.10
CA TRP A 57 -7.83 1.11 -1.24
C TRP A 57 -6.43 1.31 -1.85
N HIS A 58 -5.90 2.53 -1.83
CA HIS A 58 -4.58 2.81 -2.36
C HIS A 58 -3.45 2.18 -1.53
N LEU A 59 -3.60 2.08 -0.21
CA LEU A 59 -2.65 1.34 0.64
C LEU A 59 -2.59 -0.12 0.22
N TRP A 60 -3.75 -0.78 0.03
CA TRP A 60 -3.84 -2.17 -0.40
C TRP A 60 -3.14 -2.39 -1.76
N TYR A 61 -3.47 -1.58 -2.76
CA TYR A 61 -2.83 -1.65 -4.08
C TYR A 61 -1.33 -1.31 -4.03
N GLY A 62 -0.90 -0.46 -3.11
CA GLY A 62 0.52 -0.15 -2.88
C GLY A 62 1.30 -1.33 -2.28
N TYR A 63 0.67 -2.14 -1.42
CA TYR A 63 1.30 -3.36 -0.90
C TYR A 63 1.42 -4.44 -1.97
N PHE A 64 0.37 -4.63 -2.75
CA PHE A 64 0.24 -5.69 -3.74
C PHE A 64 0.12 -5.13 -5.17
N PRO A 65 1.17 -4.48 -5.70
CA PRO A 65 1.16 -4.05 -7.08
C PRO A 65 1.11 -5.25 -8.02
N GLU A 66 0.49 -5.09 -9.17
CA GLU A 66 0.39 -6.16 -10.16
C GLU A 66 1.78 -6.53 -10.71
N LEU A 67 2.17 -7.79 -10.52
CA LEU A 67 3.47 -8.32 -10.94
C LEU A 67 3.47 -8.87 -12.37
N ARG A 68 2.40 -8.69 -13.16
CA ARG A 68 2.26 -9.27 -14.51
C ARG A 68 3.35 -8.84 -15.50
N GLY A 69 4.31 -9.72 -15.77
CA GLY A 69 5.44 -9.52 -16.70
C GLY A 69 6.81 -9.63 -16.02
N GLY A 70 7.81 -10.14 -16.74
CA GLY A 70 9.17 -10.43 -16.23
C GLY A 70 9.50 -11.92 -16.06
N SER A 71 8.70 -12.80 -16.66
CA SER A 71 8.55 -14.23 -16.32
C SER A 71 9.75 -15.15 -16.62
N ASN A 72 10.82 -14.67 -17.27
CA ASN A 72 11.96 -15.52 -17.67
C ASN A 72 13.31 -15.12 -17.06
N SER A 73 13.31 -14.18 -16.10
CA SER A 73 14.54 -13.73 -15.45
C SER A 73 15.11 -14.76 -14.48
N LEU A 74 16.41 -15.03 -14.56
CA LEU A 74 17.10 -15.96 -13.63
C LEU A 74 17.49 -15.29 -12.31
N ILE A 75 17.31 -13.96 -12.19
CA ILE A 75 17.56 -13.22 -10.95
C ILE A 75 16.26 -12.78 -10.26
N PHE A 76 15.11 -13.14 -10.83
CA PHE A 76 13.79 -12.87 -10.25
C PHE A 76 13.37 -14.01 -9.32
N PHE A 77 13.11 -13.68 -8.06
CA PHE A 77 12.90 -14.66 -6.98
C PHE A 77 11.76 -15.66 -7.26
N GLU A 78 10.64 -15.19 -7.81
CA GLU A 78 9.48 -16.05 -8.09
C GLU A 78 9.84 -17.07 -9.19
N ARG A 79 10.59 -16.63 -10.21
CA ARG A 79 11.06 -17.52 -11.27
C ARG A 79 12.04 -18.56 -10.73
N VAL A 80 13.01 -18.14 -9.93
CA VAL A 80 13.97 -19.05 -9.28
C VAL A 80 13.23 -20.07 -8.40
N SER A 81 12.24 -19.65 -7.63
CA SER A 81 11.44 -20.55 -6.79
C SER A 81 10.60 -21.57 -7.56
N SER A 82 10.31 -21.30 -8.84
CA SER A 82 9.55 -22.21 -9.72
C SER A 82 10.41 -23.30 -10.38
N MET A 83 11.74 -23.21 -10.25
CA MET A 83 12.70 -24.10 -10.92
C MET A 83 13.32 -25.09 -9.93
N ALA A 84 13.73 -26.25 -10.43
CA ALA A 84 14.56 -27.16 -9.64
C ALA A 84 15.99 -26.61 -9.52
N GLU A 85 16.69 -26.91 -8.42
CA GLU A 85 18.04 -26.40 -8.17
C GLU A 85 19.03 -26.73 -9.30
N HIS A 86 19.01 -27.98 -9.79
CA HIS A 86 19.89 -28.41 -10.90
C HIS A 86 19.58 -27.64 -12.20
N GLU A 87 18.30 -27.37 -12.48
CA GLU A 87 17.87 -26.60 -13.65
C GLU A 87 18.36 -25.14 -13.55
N PHE A 88 18.31 -24.57 -12.35
CA PHE A 88 18.82 -23.22 -12.08
C PHE A 88 20.33 -23.12 -12.28
N LEU A 89 21.09 -24.05 -11.72
CA LEU A 89 22.55 -24.09 -11.86
C LEU A 89 22.97 -24.27 -13.32
N GLN A 90 22.31 -25.18 -14.04
CA GLN A 90 22.56 -25.42 -15.45
C GLN A 90 22.30 -24.16 -16.28
N LYS A 91 21.12 -23.54 -16.13
CA LYS A 91 20.77 -22.31 -16.84
C LYS A 91 21.68 -21.13 -16.51
N CYS A 92 22.19 -21.05 -15.29
CA CYS A 92 23.18 -20.05 -14.92
C CYS A 92 24.55 -20.32 -15.59
N ALA A 93 24.96 -21.58 -15.69
CA ALA A 93 26.24 -21.96 -16.29
C ALA A 93 26.26 -21.82 -17.83
N GLU A 94 25.13 -22.06 -18.48
CA GLU A 94 24.97 -21.94 -19.94
C GLU A 94 24.86 -20.49 -20.41
N ARG A 95 24.68 -19.56 -19.49
CA ARG A 95 24.39 -18.16 -19.77
C ARG A 95 25.64 -17.36 -20.15
N THR A 96 25.50 -16.52 -21.17
CA THR A 96 26.51 -15.54 -21.57
C THR A 96 26.47 -14.29 -20.68
N LEU A 97 27.57 -13.54 -20.67
CA LEU A 97 27.63 -12.23 -19.97
C LEU A 97 26.62 -11.23 -20.54
N MET A 98 26.39 -11.25 -21.86
CA MET A 98 25.43 -10.38 -22.52
C MET A 98 24.00 -10.67 -22.08
N GLU A 99 23.61 -11.94 -22.03
CA GLU A 99 22.30 -12.35 -21.52
C GLU A 99 22.13 -11.96 -20.04
N PHE A 100 23.21 -12.00 -19.26
CA PHE A 100 23.19 -11.58 -17.85
C PHE A 100 22.95 -10.08 -17.70
N GLU A 101 23.63 -9.27 -18.50
CA GLU A 101 23.45 -7.82 -18.52
C GLU A 101 22.01 -7.45 -18.94
N GLU A 102 21.46 -8.09 -19.98
CA GLU A 102 20.11 -7.81 -20.47
C GLU A 102 19.04 -8.08 -19.40
N ASP A 103 19.19 -9.16 -18.63
CA ASP A 103 18.27 -9.51 -17.55
C ASP A 103 18.41 -8.61 -16.33
N LEU A 104 19.63 -8.18 -15.98
CA LEU A 104 19.85 -7.17 -14.96
C LEU A 104 19.16 -5.85 -15.32
N LEU A 105 19.32 -5.39 -16.56
CA LEU A 105 18.68 -4.18 -17.06
C LEU A 105 17.15 -4.35 -17.12
N GLY A 106 16.67 -5.50 -17.58
CA GLY A 106 15.25 -5.85 -17.60
C GLY A 106 14.61 -5.82 -16.21
N GLN A 107 15.27 -6.39 -15.21
CA GLN A 107 14.81 -6.35 -13.82
C GLN A 107 14.92 -4.95 -13.21
N CYS A 108 15.96 -4.18 -13.53
CA CYS A 108 16.06 -2.79 -13.08
C CYS A 108 14.90 -1.95 -13.62
N TRP A 109 14.60 -2.09 -14.92
CA TRP A 109 13.46 -1.42 -15.55
C TRP A 109 12.12 -1.86 -14.94
N ARG A 110 11.93 -3.17 -14.75
CA ARG A 110 10.71 -3.73 -14.16
C ARG A 110 10.49 -3.27 -12.73
N ASN A 111 11.52 -3.36 -11.89
CA ASN A 111 11.49 -2.89 -10.51
C ASN A 111 11.21 -1.39 -10.43
N SER A 112 11.70 -0.61 -11.39
CA SER A 112 11.39 0.83 -11.48
C SER A 112 9.92 1.08 -11.78
N LYS A 113 9.28 0.28 -12.65
CA LYS A 113 7.83 0.37 -12.92
C LYS A 113 6.99 -0.01 -11.70
N ILE A 114 7.35 -1.09 -11.01
CA ILE A 114 6.67 -1.52 -9.78
C ILE A 114 6.79 -0.43 -8.72
N LEU A 115 8.01 0.08 -8.50
CA LEU A 115 8.28 1.13 -7.53
C LEU A 115 7.51 2.42 -7.85
N SER A 116 7.44 2.81 -9.13
CA SER A 116 6.65 3.96 -9.57
C SER A 116 5.16 3.78 -9.24
N SER A 117 4.62 2.57 -9.44
CA SER A 117 3.22 2.27 -9.09
C SER A 117 2.99 2.38 -7.57
N LYS A 118 3.89 1.79 -6.76
CA LYS A 118 3.85 1.90 -5.29
C LYS A 118 3.91 3.36 -4.82
N PHE A 119 4.76 4.19 -5.42
CA PHE A 119 4.86 5.62 -5.09
C PHE A 119 3.58 6.39 -5.42
N SER A 120 2.96 6.12 -6.57
CA SER A 120 1.68 6.73 -6.94
C SER A 120 0.57 6.34 -5.95
N CYS A 121 0.48 5.05 -5.60
CA CYS A 121 -0.46 4.55 -4.60
C CYS A 121 -0.23 5.23 -3.23
N LEU A 122 1.03 5.30 -2.78
CA LEU A 122 1.41 5.99 -1.54
C LEU A 122 0.96 7.46 -1.56
N LYS A 123 1.19 8.19 -2.66
CA LYS A 123 0.78 9.59 -2.80
C LYS A 123 -0.72 9.75 -2.64
N TYR A 124 -1.51 8.96 -3.36
CA TYR A 124 -2.97 9.05 -3.30
C TYR A 124 -3.52 8.64 -1.93
N ALA A 125 -2.94 7.60 -1.31
CA ALA A 125 -3.30 7.20 0.05
C ALA A 125 -3.10 8.35 1.04
N TYR A 126 -1.95 9.03 1.00
CA TYR A 126 -1.66 10.14 1.90
C TYR A 126 -2.53 11.37 1.64
N ILE A 127 -2.79 11.71 0.38
CA ILE A 127 -3.71 12.82 0.05
C ILE A 127 -5.11 12.51 0.61
N ALA A 128 -5.60 11.29 0.41
CA ALA A 128 -6.90 10.88 0.92
C ALA A 128 -6.93 10.88 2.46
N THR A 129 -5.87 10.39 3.13
CA THR A 129 -5.76 10.49 4.60
C THR A 129 -5.79 11.94 5.07
N VAL A 130 -5.07 12.87 4.43
CA VAL A 130 -5.10 14.29 4.78
C VAL A 130 -6.49 14.89 4.64
N LEU A 131 -7.22 14.55 3.57
CA LEU A 131 -8.61 14.97 3.39
C LEU A 131 -9.53 14.40 4.47
N ALA A 132 -9.24 13.21 5.00
CA ALA A 132 -10.01 12.59 6.07
C ALA A 132 -9.77 13.24 7.45
N ILE A 133 -8.64 13.94 7.67
CA ILE A 133 -8.31 14.55 8.98
C ILE A 133 -9.33 15.62 9.40
N ALA A 134 -9.72 16.52 8.49
CA ALA A 134 -10.66 17.60 8.82
C ALA A 134 -12.03 17.08 9.30
N PRO A 135 -12.74 16.20 8.57
CA PRO A 135 -14.00 15.63 9.05
C PRO A 135 -13.80 14.71 10.26
N TRP A 136 -12.66 14.02 10.37
CA TRP A 136 -12.33 13.25 11.57
C TRP A 136 -12.28 14.13 12.82
N MET A 137 -11.57 15.27 12.77
CA MET A 137 -11.51 16.24 13.86
C MET A 137 -12.91 16.77 14.24
N ALA A 138 -13.75 17.05 13.25
CA ALA A 138 -15.13 17.47 13.49
C ALA A 138 -15.95 16.37 14.19
N LEU A 139 -15.78 15.10 13.81
CA LEU A 139 -16.43 13.98 14.51
C LEU A 139 -15.98 13.86 15.97
N ILE A 140 -14.70 14.07 16.29
CA ILE A 140 -14.22 14.01 17.69
C ILE A 140 -14.97 15.02 18.57
N VAL A 141 -15.26 16.20 18.03
CA VAL A 141 -15.90 17.31 18.75
C VAL A 141 -17.40 17.06 18.91
N VAL A 142 -18.05 16.51 17.89
CA VAL A 142 -19.51 16.29 17.89
C VAL A 142 -19.90 14.98 18.59
N LEU A 143 -19.04 13.96 18.54
CA LEU A 143 -19.31 12.67 19.18
C LEU A 143 -19.17 12.75 20.70
N PRO A 144 -20.01 12.02 21.45
CA PRO A 144 -19.91 11.98 22.90
C PRO A 144 -18.55 11.41 23.34
N PRO A 145 -18.07 11.78 24.53
CA PRO A 145 -16.87 11.19 25.11
C PRO A 145 -17.05 9.67 25.25
N PRO A 146 -15.96 8.88 25.17
CA PRO A 146 -16.02 7.43 25.29
C PRO A 146 -16.67 7.04 26.63
N ALA A 147 -17.49 5.99 26.60
CA ALA A 147 -18.08 5.44 27.82
C ALA A 147 -16.96 5.00 28.78
N LYS A 148 -17.05 5.41 30.05
CA LYS A 148 -16.11 5.03 31.11
C LYS A 148 -16.21 3.56 31.45
#